data_AF-A0A378FLD1-F1
#
_entry.id   AF-A0A378FLD1-F1
#
_cell.length_a   1.000
_cell.length_b   1.000
_cell.length_c   1.000
_cell.angle_alpha   90.00
_cell.angle_beta   90.00
_cell.angle_gamma   90.00
#
_symmetry.space_group_name_H-M   'P 1'
#
loop_
_entity.id
_entity.type
_entity.pdbx_description
1 polymer ?
#
loop_
_entity_poly.entity_id
_entity_poly.type
_entity_poly.pdbx_seq_one_letter_code
_entity_poly.pdbx_strand_id
1 'polypeptide(L)'
;MPVTQPLAVIKGDLAAITAQLEQWRGVEQDPPVWLDIEITTEDYLHDIQRHIQALTEDLPVEVLLVRAAASSARKYCSTPSGRRSVN
;
A
#
# COMPACT_ATOMS: atom_id res chain seq x y z
N MET A 1 24.95 -21.15 0.57
CA MET A 1 24.87 -19.91 1.39
C MET A 1 23.48 -19.33 1.19
N PRO A 2 22.70 -19.00 2.23
CA PRO A 2 21.36 -18.48 2.04
C PRO A 2 21.43 -17.04 1.53
N VAL A 3 20.66 -16.70 0.50
CA VAL A 3 20.48 -15.31 0.06
C VAL A 3 19.39 -14.67 0.92
N THR A 4 19.71 -13.55 1.56
CA THR A 4 18.75 -12.74 2.31
C THR A 4 18.52 -11.47 1.54
N GLN A 5 17.40 -11.41 0.81
CA GLN A 5 17.00 -10.19 0.11
C GLN A 5 16.55 -9.15 1.13
N PRO A 6 16.96 -7.87 0.98
CA PRO A 6 16.55 -6.81 1.89
C PRO A 6 15.06 -6.50 1.73
N LEU A 7 14.35 -6.36 2.84
CA LEU A 7 12.94 -5.96 2.88
C LEU A 7 12.80 -4.61 3.59
N ALA A 8 12.16 -3.65 2.92
CA ALA A 8 11.89 -2.31 3.42
C ALA A 8 10.38 -2.04 3.43
N VAL A 9 9.92 -1.37 4.49
CA VAL A 9 8.51 -1.00 4.67
C VAL A 9 8.41 0.51 4.63
N ILE A 10 7.59 1.02 3.70
CA ILE A 10 7.33 2.46 3.52
C ILE A 10 5.92 2.76 4.01
N LYS A 11 5.77 3.80 4.83
CA LYS A 11 4.48 4.24 5.33
C LYS A 11 4.28 5.73 5.08
N GLY A 12 3.10 6.12 4.63
CA GLY A 12 2.77 7.53 4.43
C GLY A 12 1.72 7.76 3.35
N ASP A 13 1.57 9.01 2.96
CA ASP A 13 0.82 9.40 1.77
C ASP A 13 1.65 9.22 0.49
N LEU A 14 1.01 9.40 -0.67
CA LEU A 14 1.65 9.26 -1.98
C LEU A 14 2.91 10.13 -2.10
N ALA A 15 2.90 11.38 -1.63
CA ALA A 15 4.05 12.27 -1.75
C ALA A 15 5.22 11.80 -0.88
N ALA A 16 4.93 11.35 0.35
CA ALA A 16 5.93 10.75 1.23
C ALA A 16 6.52 9.45 0.67
N ILE A 17 5.70 8.61 0.01
CA ILE A 17 6.16 7.39 -0.65
C ILE A 17 7.07 7.72 -1.83
N THR A 18 6.65 8.64 -2.70
CA THR A 18 7.45 9.07 -3.86
C THR A 18 8.79 9.63 -3.43
N ALA A 19 8.81 10.52 -2.42
CA ALA A 19 10.06 11.09 -1.90
C ALA A 19 11.01 10.02 -1.33
N GLN A 20 10.48 8.98 -0.70
CA GLN A 20 11.28 7.84 -0.25
C GLN A 20 11.78 7.00 -1.43
N LEU A 21 10.95 6.77 -2.45
CA LEU A 21 11.33 6.04 -3.66
C LEU A 21 12.52 6.69 -4.38
N GLU A 22 12.61 8.02 -4.37
CA GLU A 22 13.73 8.74 -4.97
C GLU A 22 15.10 8.40 -4.37
N GLN A 23 15.16 7.91 -3.13
CA GLN A 23 16.45 7.52 -2.52
C GLN A 23 17.09 6.30 -3.21
N TRP A 24 16.30 5.47 -3.90
CA TRP A 24 16.79 4.32 -4.66
C TRP A 24 17.10 4.68 -6.11
N ARG A 25 16.76 5.90 -6.55
CA ARG A 25 16.99 6.36 -7.92
C ARG A 25 18.49 6.55 -8.16
N GLY A 26 19.04 5.80 -9.11
CA GLY A 26 20.47 5.82 -9.42
C GLY A 26 21.34 5.04 -8.42
N VAL A 27 20.73 4.28 -7.51
CA VAL A 27 21.43 3.27 -6.72
C VAL A 27 21.39 1.97 -7.52
N GLU A 28 22.51 1.28 -7.70
CA GLU A 28 22.51 -0.11 -8.16
C GLU A 28 22.39 -1.04 -6.95
N GLN A 29 21.31 -1.82 -6.89
CA GLN A 29 21.11 -2.85 -5.87
C GLN A 29 20.87 -4.19 -6.58
N ASP A 30 21.70 -5.17 -6.25
CA ASP A 30 21.54 -6.58 -6.64
C ASP A 30 21.81 -7.43 -5.38
N PRO A 31 20.82 -8.16 -4.83
CA PRO A 31 19.44 -8.35 -5.33
C PRO A 31 18.52 -7.13 -5.09
N PRO A 32 17.38 -7.05 -5.81
CA PRO A 32 16.42 -5.96 -5.64
C PRO A 32 15.82 -5.95 -4.23
N VAL A 33 15.49 -4.74 -3.76
CA VAL A 33 14.89 -4.55 -2.43
C VAL A 33 13.39 -4.81 -2.49
N TRP A 34 12.88 -5.63 -1.58
CA TRP A 34 11.45 -5.86 -1.44
C TRP A 34 10.77 -4.72 -0.69
N LEU A 35 9.72 -4.14 -1.28
CA LEU A 35 8.97 -3.03 -0.72
C LEU A 35 7.55 -3.44 -0.30
N ASP A 36 7.22 -3.18 0.97
CA ASP A 36 5.85 -3.16 1.51
C ASP A 36 5.41 -1.71 1.70
N ILE A 37 4.30 -1.31 1.08
CA ILE A 37 3.85 0.08 1.07
C ILE A 37 2.50 0.19 1.78
N GLU A 38 2.48 0.96 2.86
CA GLU A 38 1.30 1.22 3.69
C GLU A 38 0.84 2.66 3.52
N ILE A 39 -0.29 2.84 2.86
CA ILE A 39 -0.85 4.13 2.50
C ILE A 39 -1.84 4.56 3.58
N THR A 40 -1.70 5.75 4.14
CA THR A 40 -2.61 6.25 5.19
C THR A 40 -3.94 6.76 4.66
N THR A 41 -4.07 6.94 3.35
CA THR A 41 -5.27 7.40 2.63
C THR A 41 -5.83 6.31 1.72
N GLU A 42 -7.16 6.16 1.71
CA GLU A 42 -7.89 5.10 1.01
C GLU A 42 -8.62 5.56 -0.27
N ASP A 43 -8.68 6.87 -0.53
CA ASP A 43 -9.55 7.45 -1.57
C ASP A 43 -9.12 7.15 -3.02
N TYR A 44 -7.91 6.63 -3.25
CA TYR A 44 -7.38 6.39 -4.60
C TYR A 44 -6.37 5.22 -4.68
N LEU A 45 -6.54 4.15 -3.89
CA LEU A 45 -5.61 3.00 -3.82
C LEU A 45 -5.20 2.45 -5.20
N HIS A 46 -6.16 2.28 -6.12
CA HIS A 46 -5.89 1.75 -7.45
C HIS A 46 -4.96 2.66 -8.27
N ASP A 47 -5.16 3.98 -8.15
CA ASP A 47 -4.35 4.99 -8.84
C ASP A 47 -2.93 5.04 -8.25
N ILE A 48 -2.83 5.02 -6.91
CA ILE A 48 -1.55 4.96 -6.19
C ILE A 48 -0.76 3.72 -6.59
N GLN A 49 -1.41 2.56 -6.66
CA GLN A 49 -0.74 1.33 -7.03
C GLN A 49 -0.18 1.39 -8.45
N ARG A 50 -0.92 1.97 -9.41
CA ARG A 50 -0.41 2.21 -10.77
C ARG A 50 0.76 3.20 -10.77
N HIS A 51 0.64 4.29 -10.03
CA HIS A 51 1.67 5.33 -9.96
C HIS A 51 2.98 4.79 -9.38
N ILE A 52 2.89 4.04 -8.28
CA ILE A 52 4.04 3.40 -7.66
C ILE A 52 4.69 2.39 -8.62
N GLN A 53 3.91 1.52 -9.26
CA GLN A 53 4.46 0.54 -10.21
C GLN A 53 5.26 1.23 -11.32
N ALA A 54 4.73 2.31 -11.89
CA ALA A 54 5.42 3.09 -12.92
C ALA A 54 6.70 3.77 -12.40
N LEU A 55 6.73 4.19 -11.13
CA LEU A 55 7.94 4.75 -10.50
C LEU A 55 8.98 3.66 -10.20
N THR A 56 8.55 2.48 -9.79
CA THR A 56 9.44 1.37 -9.41
C THR A 56 9.93 0.55 -10.60
N GLU A 57 9.32 0.68 -11.78
CA GLU A 57 9.73 -0.01 -13.01
C GLU A 57 11.19 0.27 -13.41
N ASP A 58 11.70 1.45 -13.09
CA ASP A 58 13.08 1.90 -13.40
C ASP A 58 14.03 1.77 -12.20
N LEU A 59 13.54 1.31 -11.04
CA LEU A 59 14.29 1.22 -9.80
C LEU A 59 14.67 -0.24 -9.49
N PRO A 60 15.79 -0.50 -8.79
CA PRO A 60 16.17 -1.85 -8.38
C PRO A 60 15.36 -2.32 -7.14
N VAL A 61 14.04 -2.16 -7.20
CA VAL A 61 13.13 -2.47 -6.10
C VAL A 61 11.92 -3.24 -6.62
N GLU A 62 11.39 -4.14 -5.81
CA GLU A 62 10.25 -4.98 -6.16
C GLU A 62 9.13 -4.77 -5.15
N VAL A 63 7.99 -4.26 -5.63
CA VAL A 63 6.81 -3.98 -4.80
C VAL A 63 6.04 -5.27 -4.57
N LEU A 64 6.02 -5.74 -3.33
CA LEU A 64 5.32 -6.98 -2.97
C LEU A 64 3.87 -6.75 -2.58
N LEU A 65 3.61 -5.68 -1.82
CA LEU A 65 2.29 -5.39 -1.27
C LEU A 65 2.06 -3.89 -1.14
N VAL A 66 0.87 -3.47 -1.56
CA VAL A 66 0.37 -2.11 -1.37
C VAL A 66 -0.96 -2.21 -0.62
N ARG A 67 -1.04 -1.59 0.55
CA ARG A 67 -2.22 -1.66 1.43
C ARG A 67 -2.58 -0.29 1.97
N ALA A 68 -3.86 0.04 1.96
CA ALA A 68 -4.35 1.20 2.70
C ALA A 68 -4.50 0.82 4.18
N ALA A 69 -4.09 1.71 5.07
CA ALA A 69 -4.42 1.66 6.47
C ALA A 69 -5.94 1.82 6.57
N ALA A 70 -6.63 0.70 6.80
CA ALA A 70 -8.08 0.68 6.85
C ALA A 70 -8.58 1.68 7.89
N SER A 71 -9.18 2.79 7.45
CA SER A 71 -10.09 3.53 8.30
C SER A 71 -11.23 2.58 8.56
N SER A 72 -11.29 2.09 9.79
CA SER A 72 -12.32 1.16 10.20
C SER A 72 -13.66 1.84 9.98
N ALA A 73 -14.32 1.50 8.87
CA ALA A 73 -15.74 1.71 8.65
C ALA A 73 -16.50 0.81 9.64
N ARG A 74 -16.35 1.16 10.91
CA ARG A 74 -17.33 0.92 11.94
C ARG A 74 -18.59 1.65 11.47
N LYS A 75 -19.73 0.97 11.62
CA LYS A 75 -21.11 1.48 11.49
C LYS A 75 -21.78 1.32 10.13
N TYR A 76 -21.94 0.07 9.69
CA TYR A 76 -23.28 -0.42 9.34
C TYR A 76 -23.58 -1.68 10.17
N CYS A 77 -23.70 -1.50 11.48
CA CYS A 77 -24.56 -2.34 12.29
C CYS A 77 -25.65 -1.43 12.85
N SER A 78 -26.90 -1.78 12.54
CA SER A 78 -28.23 -1.30 13.02
C SER A 78 -29.09 -1.06 11.78
N THR A 79 -29.97 -1.98 11.38
CA THR A 79 -31.18 -2.33 12.14
C THR A 79 -31.65 -3.77 11.91
N PRO A 80 -31.92 -4.54 12.99
CA PRO A 80 -32.93 -5.59 12.95
C PRO A 80 -34.25 -4.96 13.42
N SER A 81 -35.13 -4.54 12.52
CA SER A 81 -36.52 -4.22 12.91
C SER A 81 -37.47 -4.32 11.73
N GLY A 82 -38.51 -5.13 11.89
CA GLY A 82 -39.52 -5.36 10.85
C GLY A 82 -40.31 -6.65 10.96
N ARG A 83 -40.24 -7.41 12.07
CA ARG A 83 -41.24 -8.44 12.38
C ARG A 83 -42.31 -7.83 13.29
N ARG A 84 -43.47 -7.43 12.72
CA ARG A 84 -44.84 -7.51 13.30
C ARG A 84 -45.80 -6.48 12.67
N SER A 85 -46.77 -6.97 11.91
CA SER A 85 -48.20 -6.66 12.06
C SER A 85 -48.97 -7.67 11.20
N VAL A 86 -49.51 -8.76 11.76
CA VAL A 86 -50.93 -8.86 12.18
C VAL A 86 -51.82 -7.74 11.64
N ASN A 87 -52.60 -8.05 10.61
CA ASN A 87 -54.06 -7.94 10.57
C ASN A 87 -54.58 -8.93 9.54
#